data_AF-A0A7L5ZGS7-F1
#
_entry.id   AF-A0A7L5ZGS7-F1
#
_cell.length_a   1.000
_cell.length_b   1.000
_cell.length_c   1.000
_cell.angle_alpha   90.00
_cell.angle_beta   90.00
_cell.angle_gamma   90.00
#
_symmetry.space_group_name_H-M   'P 1'
#
loop_
_entity.id
_entity.type
_entity.pdbx_description
1 polymer ?
#
loop_
_entity_poly.entity_id
_entity_poly.type
_entity_poly.pdbx_seq_one_letter_code
_entity_poly.pdbx_strand_id
1 'polypeptide(L)'
;MTGTAFPGHAPITITVSCLATGETVETGFAPSCDIAAVSCLATGETVETHPLTIGTGTAKDPAWTIATGHDLPAERIAAALGGERVPCLDIVDFEVPAIQRYYEALRHDPLVRIEPRPGGRWGLEHTVTGCGCASDTWALPEQAVAHYRNLEHWSATQRAPLQPTRQLLLLIQGATGAAPWSERWPLEIPSPAVGGHDDLWTLWESGLHPDLVHSIHARLRLSEPLEVGAYLQITSQRIDMDWLGQFSDSAMAVAWAARTYTRHDRSHPCDRVALYQAGLNFHLIADLLGSPYNADDLRSLAEALKVSVNAAGHVLAGWLAADCAPQVDDLIRAARLADGARPTPAAQAIQAIASAAG
;
A
#
# COMPACT_ATOMS: atom_id res chain seq x y z
N MET A 1 14.49 -1.80 -22.01
CA MET A 1 14.75 -0.62 -21.17
C MET A 1 16.26 -0.44 -21.07
N THR A 2 16.82 0.52 -21.81
CA THR A 2 18.21 0.95 -21.64
C THR A 2 18.25 1.86 -20.44
N GLY A 3 18.81 1.39 -19.32
CA GLY A 3 19.00 2.20 -18.13
C GLY A 3 19.86 3.42 -18.46
N THR A 4 19.29 4.61 -18.34
CA THR A 4 20.04 5.86 -18.38
C THR A 4 21.02 5.85 -17.20
N ALA A 5 22.31 5.99 -17.51
CA ALA A 5 23.34 6.10 -16.49
C ALA A 5 23.15 7.40 -15.71
N PHE A 6 23.13 7.28 -14.38
CA PHE A 6 22.94 8.40 -13.47
C PHE A 6 24.24 9.21 -13.36
N PRO A 7 24.17 10.55 -13.25
CA PRO A 7 25.33 11.33 -12.84
C PRO A 7 25.72 10.90 -11.42
N GLY A 8 27.00 10.55 -11.22
CA GLY A 8 27.52 10.30 -9.88
C GLY A 8 27.47 11.59 -9.07
N HIS A 9 26.68 11.61 -8.00
CA HIS A 9 26.70 12.73 -7.07
C HIS A 9 27.99 12.66 -6.24
N ALA A 10 28.62 13.82 -6.03
CA ALA A 10 29.75 13.92 -5.13
C ALA A 10 29.30 13.60 -3.70
N PRO A 11 30.16 12.98 -2.86
CA PRO A 11 29.85 12.76 -1.45
C PRO A 11 29.49 14.08 -0.77
N ILE A 12 28.46 14.06 0.08
CA ILE A 12 28.00 15.23 0.82
C ILE A 12 28.78 15.30 2.12
N THR A 13 29.46 16.41 2.38
CA THR A 13 30.03 16.68 3.71
C THR A 13 29.09 17.61 4.47
N ILE A 14 28.49 17.10 5.53
CA ILE A 14 27.68 17.85 6.49
C ILE A 14 28.57 18.07 7.71
N THR A 15 28.75 19.31 8.17
CA THR A 15 29.49 19.53 9.42
C THR A 15 28.55 19.40 10.60
N VAL A 16 28.88 18.46 11.50
CA VAL A 16 28.10 18.11 12.67
C VAL A 16 28.81 18.75 13.87
N SER A 17 28.12 19.59 14.64
CA SER A 17 28.70 20.33 15.77
C SER A 17 28.46 19.61 17.09
N CYS A 18 29.39 18.74 17.51
CA CYS A 18 29.33 17.99 18.75
C CYS A 18 30.02 18.71 19.93
N LEU A 19 29.93 18.16 21.12
CA LEU A 19 30.46 18.59 22.41
C LEU A 19 31.57 17.61 22.83
N ALA A 20 32.72 18.18 23.20
CA ALA A 20 34.03 17.72 23.74
C ALA A 20 35.13 17.44 22.69
N THR A 21 36.45 17.63 22.90
CA THR A 21 37.29 18.41 23.85
C THR A 21 38.69 18.60 23.22
N GLY A 22 39.07 19.84 22.96
CA GLY A 22 40.42 20.38 22.83
C GLY A 22 41.47 19.64 21.98
N GLU A 23 41.58 20.01 20.71
CA GLU A 23 42.82 20.57 20.14
C GLU A 23 42.57 21.32 18.82
N THR A 24 43.08 22.55 18.71
CA THR A 24 42.88 23.46 17.58
C THR A 24 43.57 22.96 16.31
N VAL A 25 42.80 22.73 15.24
CA VAL A 25 43.32 22.59 13.87
C VAL A 25 42.78 23.73 13.01
N GLU A 26 43.68 24.56 12.50
CA GLU A 26 43.39 25.56 11.48
C GLU A 26 43.09 24.88 10.13
N THR A 27 41.91 25.09 9.56
CA THR A 27 41.68 24.86 8.13
C THR A 27 40.91 26.03 7.52
N GLY A 28 41.56 26.72 6.59
CA GLY A 28 40.88 27.62 5.65
C GLY A 28 40.28 26.83 4.50
N PHE A 29 39.03 27.10 4.16
CA PHE A 29 38.47 27.23 2.79
C PHE A 29 36.96 27.58 2.88
N ALA A 30 36.50 28.44 1.98
CA ALA A 30 35.10 28.70 1.65
C ALA A 30 34.88 28.30 0.16
N PRO A 31 33.67 27.91 -0.30
CA PRO A 31 32.46 28.72 -0.22
C PRO A 31 31.25 28.00 0.41
N SER A 32 30.34 28.83 0.90
CA SER A 32 29.11 28.53 1.62
C SER A 32 28.21 27.48 0.94
N CYS A 33 28.08 26.32 1.57
CA CYS A 33 26.83 25.56 1.62
C CYS A 33 26.31 25.73 3.05
N ASP A 34 25.03 26.02 3.23
CA ASP A 34 24.43 26.15 4.55
C ASP A 34 24.64 24.83 5.34
N ILE A 35 25.51 24.92 6.34
CA ILE A 35 25.86 23.83 7.23
C ILE A 35 24.78 23.82 8.30
N ALA A 36 23.94 22.77 8.37
CA ALA A 36 23.25 22.49 9.62
C ALA A 36 24.07 21.56 10.49
N ALA A 37 24.03 21.88 11.77
CA ALA A 37 24.79 21.25 12.83
C ALA A 37 23.90 20.25 13.57
N VAL A 38 24.40 19.03 13.80
CA VAL A 38 23.85 18.08 14.78
C VAL A 38 24.83 17.96 15.93
N SER A 39 24.37 17.80 17.18
CA SER A 39 25.24 17.92 18.37
C SER A 39 25.35 16.65 19.19
N CYS A 40 26.56 16.08 19.28
CA CYS A 40 26.89 14.94 20.15
C CYS A 40 27.41 15.37 21.48
N LEU A 41 26.88 14.85 22.58
CA LEU A 41 27.55 15.01 23.87
C LEU A 41 28.65 13.98 24.01
N ALA A 42 29.88 14.44 24.17
CA ALA A 42 30.83 13.81 25.06
C ALA A 42 30.93 14.69 26.32
N THR A 43 30.96 14.01 27.46
CA THR A 43 30.95 14.57 28.81
C THR A 43 32.02 15.68 28.98
N GLY A 44 31.61 16.95 29.05
CA GLY A 44 32.51 18.10 29.33
C GLY A 44 32.17 19.38 28.55
N GLU A 45 32.41 20.54 29.17
CA GLU A 45 31.89 21.90 28.85
C GLU A 45 32.26 22.58 27.50
N THR A 46 32.78 21.90 26.47
CA THR A 46 33.24 22.56 25.21
C THR A 46 32.68 21.91 23.94
N VAL A 47 32.36 22.68 22.89
CA VAL A 47 31.78 22.21 21.59
C VAL A 47 32.89 21.96 20.55
N GLU A 48 33.09 20.71 20.07
CA GLU A 48 33.93 20.38 18.90
C GLU A 48 33.11 19.94 17.69
N THR A 49 33.36 20.57 16.55
CA THR A 49 32.69 20.24 15.29
C THR A 49 33.54 19.27 14.48
N HIS A 50 32.91 18.26 13.88
CA HIS A 50 33.58 17.35 12.96
C HIS A 50 32.73 17.12 11.70
N PRO A 51 33.38 16.88 10.55
CA PRO A 51 32.67 16.57 9.32
C PRO A 51 32.09 15.15 9.36
N LEU A 52 30.83 15.03 8.96
CA LEU A 52 30.17 13.79 8.64
C LEU A 52 29.95 13.73 7.13
N THR A 53 30.47 12.69 6.49
CA THR A 53 30.30 12.50 5.05
C THR A 53 29.26 11.43 4.77
N ILE A 54 28.20 11.80 4.05
CA ILE A 54 27.17 10.88 3.54
C ILE A 54 27.36 10.74 2.03
N GLY A 55 27.76 9.55 1.59
CA GLY A 55 27.63 9.16 0.19
C GLY A 55 26.22 8.61 -0.04
N THR A 56 25.38 9.36 -0.75
CA THR A 56 24.09 8.84 -1.23
C THR A 56 24.38 7.89 -2.39
N GLY A 57 23.92 6.63 -2.29
CA GLY A 57 24.27 5.59 -3.25
C GLY A 57 24.06 6.03 -4.70
N THR A 58 25.06 5.78 -5.56
CA THR A 58 24.93 5.98 -7.01
C THR A 58 24.27 4.76 -7.65
N ALA A 59 23.87 4.85 -8.92
CA ALA A 59 23.41 3.65 -9.64
C ALA A 59 24.47 2.55 -9.79
N LYS A 60 25.75 2.88 -9.57
CA LYS A 60 26.86 1.94 -9.63
C LYS A 60 27.24 1.37 -8.26
N ASP A 61 26.93 2.09 -7.19
CA ASP A 61 27.10 1.68 -5.81
C ASP A 61 25.91 2.17 -4.98
N PRO A 62 24.83 1.37 -4.87
CA PRO A 62 23.57 1.80 -4.26
C PRO A 62 23.63 1.92 -2.75
N ALA A 63 24.73 1.47 -2.12
CA ALA A 63 24.88 1.52 -0.69
C ALA A 63 25.12 2.97 -0.24
N TRP A 64 24.31 3.43 0.71
CA TRP A 64 24.60 4.66 1.42
C TRP A 64 25.86 4.43 2.24
N THR A 65 26.85 5.30 2.10
CA THR A 65 28.07 5.26 2.90
C THR A 65 28.04 6.43 3.89
N ILE A 66 28.45 6.17 5.13
CA ILE A 66 28.51 7.19 6.17
C ILE A 66 29.89 7.11 6.81
N ALA A 67 30.63 8.21 6.77
CA ALA A 67 31.89 8.38 7.47
C ALA A 67 31.73 9.48 8.51
N THR A 68 31.84 9.13 9.79
CA THR A 68 31.70 10.08 10.91
C THR A 68 33.04 10.57 11.43
N GLY A 69 34.15 9.89 11.09
CA GLY A 69 35.45 10.11 11.71
C GLY A 69 35.58 9.51 13.13
N HIS A 70 34.53 8.87 13.65
CA HIS A 70 34.51 8.24 14.97
C HIS A 70 34.61 6.71 14.90
N ASP A 71 35.04 6.08 16.00
CA ASP A 71 34.99 4.62 16.19
C ASP A 71 33.56 4.20 16.62
N LEU A 72 32.67 4.06 15.64
CA LEU A 72 31.27 3.67 15.88
C LEU A 72 31.14 2.36 16.68
N PRO A 73 31.95 1.30 16.46
CA PRO A 73 31.98 0.14 17.35
C PRO A 73 32.23 0.49 18.83
N ALA A 74 33.22 1.33 19.13
CA ALA A 74 33.49 1.76 20.50
C ALA A 74 32.35 2.58 21.10
N GLU A 75 31.76 3.51 20.32
CA GLU A 75 30.61 4.30 20.75
C GLU A 75 29.39 3.42 21.06
N ARG A 76 29.11 2.40 20.24
CA ARG A 76 28.02 1.43 20.51
C ARG A 76 28.25 0.65 21.80
N ILE A 77 29.50 0.24 22.07
CA ILE A 77 29.86 -0.43 23.34
C ILE A 77 29.64 0.54 24.52
N ALA A 78 30.09 1.78 24.41
CA ALA A 78 29.91 2.79 25.44
C ALA A 78 28.41 3.05 25.73
N ALA A 79 27.59 3.22 24.70
CA ALA A 79 26.14 3.36 24.83
C ALA A 79 25.49 2.13 25.49
N ALA A 80 25.91 0.91 25.11
CA ALA A 80 25.42 -0.33 25.72
C ALA A 80 25.80 -0.47 27.21
N LEU A 81 26.90 0.15 27.64
CA LEU A 81 27.33 0.20 29.04
C LEU A 81 26.65 1.34 29.84
N GLY A 82 25.67 2.03 29.26
CA GLY A 82 24.93 3.11 29.92
C GLY A 82 25.58 4.49 29.78
N GLY A 83 26.52 4.65 28.84
CA GLY A 83 27.03 5.96 28.44
C GLY A 83 25.92 6.86 27.89
N GLU A 84 26.18 8.17 27.89
CA GLU A 84 25.25 9.14 27.32
C GLU A 84 25.00 8.89 25.83
N ARG A 85 23.86 9.37 25.33
CA ARG A 85 23.44 9.18 23.95
C ARG A 85 24.41 9.88 22.99
N VAL A 86 24.91 9.13 22.00
CA VAL A 86 25.85 9.63 20.97
C VAL A 86 25.10 9.85 19.66
N PRO A 87 24.81 11.08 19.22
CA PRO A 87 24.03 11.31 18.01
C PRO A 87 24.71 10.96 16.70
N CYS A 88 26.03 10.75 16.65
CA CYS A 88 26.63 10.06 15.50
C CYS A 88 26.05 8.64 15.33
N LEU A 89 25.80 7.93 16.44
CA LEU A 89 25.09 6.65 16.40
C LEU A 89 23.64 6.85 15.97
N ASP A 90 22.94 7.87 16.46
CA ASP A 90 21.54 8.09 16.05
C ASP A 90 21.41 8.35 14.55
N ILE A 91 22.30 9.18 13.99
CA ILE A 91 22.35 9.47 12.56
C ILE A 91 22.62 8.18 11.77
N VAL A 92 23.64 7.41 12.15
CA VAL A 92 24.07 6.22 11.43
C VAL A 92 23.09 5.05 11.56
N ASP A 93 22.58 4.81 12.77
CA ASP A 93 21.80 3.61 13.09
C ASP A 93 20.30 3.82 12.89
N PHE A 94 19.79 5.07 12.87
CA PHE A 94 18.36 5.35 12.77
C PHE A 94 17.99 6.34 11.66
N GLU A 95 18.56 7.55 11.65
CA GLU A 95 18.08 8.66 10.78
C GLU A 95 18.43 8.43 9.31
N VAL A 96 19.69 8.10 8.99
CA VAL A 96 20.09 7.80 7.61
C VAL A 96 19.37 6.57 7.07
N PRO A 97 19.25 5.45 7.82
CA PRO A 97 18.39 4.33 7.42
C PRO A 97 16.94 4.75 7.15
N ALA A 98 16.35 5.63 7.97
CA ALA A 98 14.98 6.12 7.74
C ALA A 98 14.87 6.90 6.44
N ILE A 99 15.83 7.79 6.16
CA ILE A 99 15.87 8.58 4.92
C ILE A 99 16.12 7.67 3.72
N GLN A 100 17.03 6.71 3.83
CA GLN A 100 17.28 5.73 2.78
C GLN A 100 16.00 4.97 2.44
N ARG A 101 15.27 4.47 3.44
CA ARG A 101 13.99 3.77 3.22
C ARG A 101 12.92 4.68 2.64
N TYR A 102 12.85 5.93 3.08
CA TYR A 102 11.97 6.94 2.49
C TYR A 102 12.30 7.16 1.00
N TYR A 103 13.58 7.26 0.65
CA TYR A 103 14.01 7.41 -0.75
C TYR A 103 13.71 6.16 -1.57
N GLU A 104 13.95 4.97 -1.03
CA GLU A 104 13.54 3.69 -1.63
C GLU A 104 12.03 3.63 -1.83
N ALA A 105 11.24 4.05 -0.84
CA ALA A 105 9.79 4.03 -0.93
C ALA A 105 9.26 5.02 -1.96
N LEU A 106 9.98 6.12 -2.22
CA LEU A 106 9.64 7.07 -3.26
C LEU A 106 10.02 6.56 -4.66
N ARG A 107 11.04 5.69 -4.78
CA ARG A 107 11.26 4.93 -6.01
C ARG A 107 9.99 4.12 -6.26
N HIS A 108 9.48 4.16 -7.49
CA HIS A 108 8.19 3.56 -7.89
C HIS A 108 8.22 2.01 -7.92
N ASP A 109 9.03 1.40 -7.04
CA ASP A 109 9.28 -0.04 -6.84
C ASP A 109 9.92 -0.24 -5.44
N PRO A 110 9.33 -0.99 -4.48
CA PRO A 110 8.20 -1.91 -4.60
C PRO A 110 6.83 -1.29 -4.24
N LEU A 111 5.79 -1.85 -4.86
CA LEU A 111 4.39 -1.51 -4.57
C LEU A 111 4.02 -1.92 -3.15
N VAL A 112 3.49 -0.97 -2.39
CA VAL A 112 2.96 -1.21 -1.04
C VAL A 112 1.73 -2.10 -1.10
N ARG A 113 1.60 -2.97 -0.10
CA ARG A 113 0.41 -3.78 0.08
C ARG A 113 -0.60 -3.07 0.96
N ILE A 114 -1.73 -2.72 0.34
CA ILE A 114 -2.90 -2.14 0.99
C ILE A 114 -4.04 -3.15 1.01
N GLU A 115 -4.88 -3.06 2.03
CA GLU A 115 -6.01 -3.96 2.22
C GLU A 115 -7.27 -3.19 2.56
N PRO A 116 -8.43 -3.63 2.06
CA PRO A 116 -9.71 -3.13 2.53
C PRO A 116 -9.94 -3.53 4.00
N ARG A 117 -10.58 -2.65 4.75
CA ARG A 117 -10.99 -2.80 6.15
C ARG A 117 -12.51 -2.63 6.27
N PRO A 118 -13.14 -3.12 7.35
CA PRO A 118 -14.56 -2.93 7.59
C PRO A 118 -15.00 -1.46 7.45
N GLY A 119 -16.20 -1.23 6.93
CA GLY A 119 -16.74 0.12 6.72
C GLY A 119 -16.19 0.84 5.48
N GLY A 120 -15.63 0.12 4.51
CA GLY A 120 -15.11 0.71 3.27
C GLY A 120 -13.83 1.51 3.47
N ARG A 121 -13.08 1.18 4.53
CA ARG A 121 -11.83 1.85 4.90
C ARG A 121 -10.64 1.08 4.33
N TRP A 122 -9.48 1.71 4.32
CA TRP A 122 -8.24 1.15 3.79
C TRP A 122 -7.16 1.14 4.87
N GLY A 123 -6.26 0.16 4.82
CA GLY A 123 -5.12 0.07 5.72
C GLY A 123 -3.90 -0.52 5.03
N LEU A 124 -2.73 -0.39 5.66
CA LEU A 124 -1.54 -1.14 5.28
C LEU A 124 -1.67 -2.60 5.77
N GLU A 125 -1.13 -3.55 5.00
CA GLU A 125 -1.01 -4.95 5.45
C GLU A 125 -0.08 -5.05 6.68
N HIS A 126 1.02 -4.29 6.66
CA HIS A 126 2.00 -4.24 7.74
C HIS A 126 2.03 -2.86 8.37
N THR A 127 1.66 -2.79 9.65
CA THR A 127 1.63 -1.56 10.45
C THR A 127 2.88 -1.44 11.33
N VAL A 128 3.25 -0.22 11.67
CA VAL A 128 4.46 0.09 12.44
C VAL A 128 4.06 0.68 13.80
N THR A 129 4.58 0.11 14.89
CA THR A 129 4.32 0.64 16.24
C THR A 129 4.90 2.06 16.38
N GLY A 130 4.11 3.00 16.91
CA GLY A 130 4.50 4.40 17.03
C GLY A 130 4.29 5.22 15.75
N CYS A 131 3.69 4.63 14.72
CA CYS A 131 3.27 5.30 13.50
C CYS A 131 1.73 5.38 13.43
N GLY A 132 1.18 6.42 12.78
CA GLY A 132 -0.27 6.57 12.57
C GLY A 132 -0.92 5.33 11.93
N CYS A 133 -0.22 4.62 11.05
CA CYS A 133 -0.73 3.38 10.43
C CYS A 133 -1.12 2.26 11.40
N ALA A 134 -0.67 2.29 12.67
CA ALA A 134 -1.05 1.28 13.66
C ALA A 134 -2.51 1.42 14.15
N SER A 135 -3.04 2.65 14.17
CA SER A 135 -4.41 2.94 14.60
C SER A 135 -5.31 3.42 13.47
N ASP A 136 -4.70 3.98 12.43
CA ASP A 136 -5.42 4.67 11.39
C ASP A 136 -5.89 3.71 10.30
N THR A 137 -7.04 4.09 9.75
CA THR A 137 -7.52 3.60 8.48
C THR A 137 -7.82 4.82 7.61
N TRP A 138 -7.95 4.62 6.31
CA TRP A 138 -8.16 5.72 5.36
C TRP A 138 -9.45 5.53 4.59
N ALA A 139 -10.03 6.62 4.11
CA ALA A 139 -11.25 6.55 3.32
C ALA A 139 -10.95 6.08 1.89
N LEU A 140 -9.75 6.40 1.40
CA LEU A 140 -9.31 6.13 0.04
C LEU A 140 -7.99 5.34 0.06
N PRO A 141 -7.77 4.43 -0.91
CA PRO A 141 -6.55 3.62 -0.97
C PRO A 141 -5.29 4.47 -1.17
N GLU A 142 -5.34 5.51 -2.00
CA GLU A 142 -4.22 6.44 -2.26
C GLU A 142 -3.72 7.14 -0.99
N GLN A 143 -4.60 7.38 -0.01
CA GLN A 143 -4.21 7.96 1.29
C GLN A 143 -3.35 7.00 2.11
N ALA A 144 -3.69 5.70 2.09
CA ALA A 144 -2.90 4.66 2.76
C ALA A 144 -1.51 4.54 2.11
N VAL A 145 -1.47 4.56 0.78
CA VAL A 145 -0.22 4.49 0.01
C VAL A 145 0.64 5.73 0.21
N ALA A 146 0.04 6.92 0.19
CA ALA A 146 0.74 8.18 0.49
C ALA A 146 1.34 8.18 1.89
N HIS A 147 0.64 7.61 2.88
CA HIS A 147 1.19 7.46 4.23
C HIS A 147 2.43 6.55 4.27
N TYR A 148 2.40 5.40 3.59
CA TYR A 148 3.57 4.51 3.48
C TYR A 148 4.79 5.22 2.86
N ARG A 149 4.55 6.16 1.94
CA ARG A 149 5.59 6.94 1.27
C ARG A 149 6.04 8.16 2.07
N ASN A 150 5.48 8.44 3.24
CA ASN A 150 5.83 9.57 4.08
C ASN A 150 7.06 9.28 4.97
N LEU A 151 7.92 10.28 5.17
CA LEU A 151 9.09 10.20 6.05
C LEU A 151 8.70 9.80 7.49
N GLU A 152 7.53 10.20 7.97
CA GLU A 152 7.03 9.83 9.28
C GLU A 152 6.91 8.31 9.47
N HIS A 153 6.43 7.60 8.44
CA HIS A 153 6.32 6.15 8.46
C HIS A 153 7.69 5.48 8.62
N TRP A 154 8.67 5.94 7.84
CA TRP A 154 10.02 5.38 7.85
C TRP A 154 10.82 5.77 9.09
N SER A 155 10.60 6.97 9.62
CA SER A 155 11.18 7.40 10.90
C SER A 155 10.68 6.49 12.03
N ALA A 156 9.37 6.24 12.11
CA ALA A 156 8.81 5.32 13.09
C ALA A 156 9.34 3.88 12.91
N THR A 157 9.48 3.42 11.67
CA THR A 157 9.98 2.07 11.34
C THR A 157 11.41 1.86 11.84
N GLN A 158 12.26 2.86 11.65
CA GLN A 158 13.66 2.84 12.09
C GLN A 158 13.85 3.38 13.50
N ARG A 159 12.77 3.72 14.22
CA ARG A 159 12.81 4.36 15.55
C ARG A 159 13.61 5.68 15.57
N ALA A 160 13.71 6.35 14.43
CA ALA A 160 14.36 7.63 14.29
C ALA A 160 13.43 8.76 14.76
N PRO A 161 13.95 9.77 15.49
CA PRO A 161 13.15 10.94 15.85
C PRO A 161 12.82 11.76 14.59
N LEU A 162 11.54 12.03 14.35
CA LEU A 162 11.05 12.63 13.10
C LEU A 162 11.67 14.01 12.81
N GLN A 163 11.78 14.89 13.82
CA GLN A 163 12.26 16.26 13.59
C GLN A 163 13.75 16.30 13.19
N PRO A 164 14.69 15.64 13.91
CA PRO A 164 16.07 15.51 13.45
C PRO A 164 16.19 14.85 12.08
N THR A 165 15.45 13.76 11.84
CA THR A 165 15.45 13.05 10.55
C THR A 165 15.01 13.98 9.40
N ARG A 166 13.98 14.82 9.62
CA ARG A 166 13.52 15.81 8.64
C ARG A 166 14.57 16.88 8.37
N GLN A 167 15.26 17.35 9.40
CA GLN A 167 16.35 18.33 9.22
C GLN A 167 17.50 17.74 8.41
N LEU A 168 17.92 16.52 8.74
CA LEU A 168 18.95 15.80 7.99
C LEU A 168 18.55 15.58 6.52
N LEU A 169 17.28 15.21 6.27
CA LEU A 169 16.75 15.10 4.91
C LEU A 169 16.88 16.41 4.13
N LEU A 170 16.49 17.54 4.74
CA LEU A 170 16.58 18.85 4.09
C LEU A 170 18.02 19.23 3.74
N LEU A 171 19.00 18.84 4.56
CA LEU A 171 20.42 19.06 4.26
C LEU A 171 20.90 18.23 3.07
N ILE A 172 20.53 16.94 3.07
CA ILE A 172 20.84 16.05 1.97
C ILE A 172 20.24 16.63 0.68
N GLN A 173 18.97 17.03 0.70
CA GLN A 173 18.29 17.63 -0.45
C GLN A 173 18.91 18.97 -0.87
N GLY A 174 19.34 19.81 0.07
CA GLY A 174 20.06 21.05 -0.23
C GLY A 174 21.38 20.80 -0.96
N ALA A 175 22.08 19.72 -0.63
CA ALA A 175 23.36 19.37 -1.23
C ALA A 175 23.24 18.57 -2.55
N THR A 176 22.23 17.69 -2.67
CA THR A 176 22.07 16.80 -3.84
C THR A 176 21.00 17.26 -4.82
N GLY A 177 20.19 18.26 -4.46
CA GLY A 177 18.89 18.50 -5.07
C GLY A 177 17.80 17.58 -4.50
N ALA A 178 16.56 17.81 -4.90
CA ALA A 178 15.48 16.89 -4.56
C ALA A 178 15.75 15.51 -5.18
N ALA A 179 15.05 14.50 -4.66
CA ALA A 179 15.24 13.15 -5.16
C ALA A 179 14.92 13.12 -6.69
N PRO A 180 15.79 12.57 -7.55
CA PRO A 180 15.61 12.69 -9.01
C PRO A 180 14.27 12.13 -9.52
N TRP A 181 13.69 11.16 -8.81
CA TRP A 181 12.38 10.58 -9.11
C TRP A 181 11.20 11.42 -8.61
N SER A 182 11.41 12.43 -7.76
CA SER A 182 10.38 13.42 -7.44
C SER A 182 10.28 14.52 -8.51
N GLU A 183 11.30 14.73 -9.34
CA GLU A 183 11.39 15.93 -10.17
C GLU A 183 10.83 15.85 -11.59
N ARG A 184 10.42 14.68 -12.12
CA ARG A 184 9.84 14.64 -13.48
C ARG A 184 8.65 13.71 -13.61
N TRP A 185 7.50 14.28 -13.31
CA TRP A 185 6.24 13.98 -13.98
C TRP A 185 6.34 14.35 -15.47
N PRO A 186 6.29 13.40 -16.42
CA PRO A 186 6.53 13.74 -17.83
C PRO A 186 5.26 13.92 -18.66
N LEU A 187 4.05 13.94 -18.08
CA LEU A 187 2.84 13.89 -18.89
C LEU A 187 1.90 15.06 -18.59
N GLU A 188 2.06 16.15 -19.34
CA GLU A 188 0.95 17.08 -19.67
C GLU A 188 -0.09 16.41 -20.60
N ILE A 189 0.19 15.20 -21.07
CA ILE A 189 -0.59 14.49 -22.07
C ILE A 189 -1.76 13.78 -21.37
N PRO A 190 -3.02 14.05 -21.77
CA PRO A 190 -4.18 13.29 -21.32
C PRO A 190 -3.99 11.80 -21.59
N SER A 191 -4.40 10.97 -20.63
CA SER A 191 -4.40 9.51 -20.79
C SER A 191 -5.82 8.97 -20.82
N PRO A 192 -6.18 8.10 -21.78
CA PRO A 192 -7.47 7.42 -21.77
C PRO A 192 -7.59 6.39 -20.63
N ALA A 193 -6.49 6.11 -19.92
CA ALA A 193 -6.44 5.10 -18.88
C ALA A 193 -7.11 5.55 -17.55
N VAL A 194 -7.24 6.86 -17.35
CA VAL A 194 -7.78 7.48 -16.12
C VAL A 194 -8.78 8.59 -16.46
N GLY A 195 -9.63 8.97 -15.50
CA GLY A 195 -10.74 9.90 -15.72
C GLY A 195 -10.28 11.36 -15.88
N GLY A 196 -9.21 11.74 -15.19
CA GLY A 196 -8.64 13.09 -15.23
C GLY A 196 -7.11 13.13 -15.14
N HIS A 197 -6.55 14.32 -15.36
CA HIS A 197 -5.10 14.54 -15.23
C HIS A 197 -4.62 14.31 -13.79
N ASP A 198 -5.39 14.77 -12.81
CA ASP A 198 -5.10 14.65 -11.38
C ASP A 198 -5.09 13.18 -10.90
N ASP A 199 -5.82 12.28 -11.56
CA ASP A 199 -5.83 10.85 -11.23
C ASP A 199 -4.47 10.21 -11.53
N LEU A 200 -3.90 10.58 -12.67
CA LEU A 200 -2.60 10.11 -13.10
C LEU A 200 -1.51 10.61 -12.12
N TRP A 201 -1.60 11.89 -11.73
CA TRP A 201 -0.72 12.46 -10.70
C TRP A 201 -0.85 11.71 -9.37
N THR A 202 -2.08 11.45 -8.94
CA THR A 202 -2.38 10.70 -7.70
C THR A 202 -1.76 9.30 -7.75
N LEU A 203 -1.84 8.60 -8.89
CA LEU A 203 -1.23 7.29 -9.06
C LEU A 203 0.30 7.34 -8.92
N TRP A 204 0.94 8.38 -9.46
CA TRP A 204 2.39 8.57 -9.34
C TRP A 204 2.86 8.94 -7.95
N GLU A 205 2.17 9.86 -7.30
CA GLU A 205 2.40 10.12 -5.87
C GLU A 205 2.20 8.86 -5.04
N SER A 206 1.31 7.97 -5.48
CA SER A 206 1.07 6.65 -4.91
C SER A 206 2.07 5.58 -5.36
N GLY A 207 3.14 5.90 -6.08
CA GLY A 207 4.16 4.91 -6.43
C GLY A 207 3.95 4.19 -7.77
N LEU A 208 2.91 4.53 -8.55
CA LEU A 208 2.63 3.90 -9.83
C LEU A 208 3.13 4.73 -11.01
N HIS A 209 4.08 4.16 -11.76
CA HIS A 209 4.59 4.78 -12.98
C HIS A 209 3.52 4.80 -14.09
N PRO A 210 3.37 5.90 -14.87
CA PRO A 210 2.39 5.98 -15.96
C PRO A 210 2.49 4.84 -16.97
N ASP A 211 3.69 4.41 -17.35
CA ASP A 211 3.87 3.26 -18.26
C ASP A 211 3.21 1.97 -17.73
N LEU A 212 3.24 1.75 -16.41
CA LEU A 212 2.58 0.61 -15.80
C LEU A 212 1.06 0.78 -15.84
N VAL A 213 0.55 1.98 -15.56
CA VAL A 213 -0.88 2.32 -15.67
C VAL A 213 -1.39 2.04 -17.10
N HIS A 214 -0.69 2.55 -18.11
CA HIS A 214 -1.02 2.30 -19.52
C HIS A 214 -0.92 0.82 -19.90
N SER A 215 0.10 0.11 -19.39
CA SER A 215 0.27 -1.32 -19.64
C SER A 215 -0.89 -2.14 -19.07
N ILE A 216 -1.32 -1.84 -17.84
CA ILE A 216 -2.48 -2.48 -17.19
C ILE A 216 -3.74 -2.21 -18.00
N HIS A 217 -4.02 -0.94 -18.32
CA HIS A 217 -5.22 -0.53 -19.06
C HIS A 217 -5.30 -1.20 -20.44
N ALA A 218 -4.20 -1.16 -21.20
CA ALA A 218 -4.12 -1.78 -22.52
C ALA A 218 -4.27 -3.31 -22.45
N ARG A 219 -3.70 -3.96 -21.42
CA ARG A 219 -3.83 -5.42 -21.24
C ARG A 219 -5.27 -5.83 -20.94
N LEU A 220 -5.98 -5.02 -20.16
CA LEU A 220 -7.41 -5.22 -19.88
C LEU A 220 -8.31 -4.83 -21.06
N ARG A 221 -7.78 -4.19 -22.11
CA ARG A 221 -8.52 -3.77 -23.31
C ARG A 221 -9.74 -2.90 -22.99
N LEU A 222 -9.64 -2.08 -21.96
CA LEU A 222 -10.74 -1.21 -21.53
C LEU A 222 -10.91 -0.05 -22.51
N SER A 223 -12.16 0.21 -22.89
CA SER A 223 -12.53 1.43 -23.66
C SER A 223 -12.77 2.64 -22.76
N GLU A 224 -13.08 2.38 -21.49
CA GLU A 224 -13.38 3.41 -20.49
C GLU A 224 -12.20 3.59 -19.53
N PRO A 225 -12.06 4.78 -18.94
CA PRO A 225 -11.10 5.02 -17.88
C PRO A 225 -11.34 4.12 -16.65
N LEU A 226 -10.26 3.75 -15.98
CA LEU A 226 -10.32 3.01 -14.72
C LEU A 226 -9.97 3.96 -13.55
N GLU A 227 -10.67 3.81 -12.43
CA GLU A 227 -10.43 4.63 -11.23
C GLU A 227 -9.06 4.36 -10.58
N VAL A 228 -8.50 5.38 -9.92
CA VAL A 228 -7.21 5.32 -9.20
C VAL A 228 -7.14 4.10 -8.27
N GLY A 229 -8.18 3.91 -7.44
CA GLY A 229 -8.22 2.84 -6.46
C GLY A 229 -8.13 1.44 -7.07
N ALA A 230 -8.64 1.23 -8.28
CA ALA A 230 -8.56 -0.06 -8.95
C ALA A 230 -7.11 -0.37 -9.40
N TYR A 231 -6.37 0.60 -9.95
CA TYR A 231 -4.94 0.38 -10.26
C TYR A 231 -4.13 0.04 -9.01
N LEU A 232 -4.34 0.78 -7.92
CA LEU A 232 -3.67 0.51 -6.65
C LEU A 232 -4.01 -0.89 -6.12
N GLN A 233 -5.24 -1.36 -6.28
CA GLN A 233 -5.63 -2.72 -5.88
C GLN A 233 -5.03 -3.81 -6.75
N ILE A 234 -5.06 -3.65 -8.07
CA ILE A 234 -4.46 -4.60 -9.01
C ILE A 234 -2.98 -4.83 -8.67
N THR A 235 -2.28 -3.74 -8.40
CA THR A 235 -0.82 -3.72 -8.22
C THR A 235 -0.40 -4.17 -6.82
N SER A 236 -1.09 -3.71 -5.78
CA SER A 236 -0.82 -4.10 -4.39
C SER A 236 -1.12 -5.57 -4.12
N GLN A 237 -2.25 -6.09 -4.63
CA GLN A 237 -2.67 -7.48 -4.44
C GLN A 237 -2.04 -8.44 -5.46
N ARG A 238 -1.31 -7.92 -6.46
CA ARG A 238 -0.72 -8.67 -7.58
C ARG A 238 -1.74 -9.57 -8.26
N ILE A 239 -2.89 -9.00 -8.59
CA ILE A 239 -4.01 -9.74 -9.16
C ILE A 239 -3.62 -10.25 -10.56
N ASP A 240 -3.99 -11.48 -10.87
CA ASP A 240 -3.79 -12.05 -12.19
C ASP A 240 -4.57 -11.24 -13.24
N MET A 241 -3.84 -10.69 -14.21
CA MET A 241 -4.39 -9.83 -15.25
C MET A 241 -5.28 -10.56 -16.24
N ASP A 242 -5.01 -11.85 -16.49
CA ASP A 242 -5.83 -12.67 -17.38
C ASP A 242 -7.14 -13.04 -16.68
N TRP A 243 -7.10 -13.24 -15.35
CA TRP A 243 -8.31 -13.36 -14.54
C TRP A 243 -9.16 -12.08 -14.57
N LEU A 244 -8.56 -10.91 -14.33
CA LEU A 244 -9.27 -9.62 -14.39
C LEU A 244 -9.82 -9.30 -15.77
N GLY A 245 -9.14 -9.73 -16.83
CA GLY A 245 -9.60 -9.58 -18.21
C GLY A 245 -10.95 -10.23 -18.48
N GLN A 246 -11.42 -11.15 -17.63
CA GLN A 246 -12.75 -11.75 -17.75
C GLN A 246 -13.89 -10.78 -17.39
N PHE A 247 -13.57 -9.62 -16.80
CA PHE A 247 -14.52 -8.54 -16.46
C PHE A 247 -14.33 -7.30 -17.34
N SER A 248 -13.59 -7.41 -18.45
CA SER A 248 -13.20 -6.25 -19.29
C SER A 248 -14.33 -5.63 -20.11
N ASP A 249 -15.54 -6.17 -20.04
CA ASP A 249 -16.72 -5.61 -20.70
C ASP A 249 -17.16 -4.28 -20.06
N SER A 250 -16.70 -3.99 -18.84
CA SER A 250 -16.87 -2.69 -18.20
C SER A 250 -15.70 -2.34 -17.27
N ALA A 251 -15.21 -1.10 -17.33
CA ALA A 251 -14.22 -0.61 -16.37
C ALA A 251 -14.75 -0.68 -14.91
N MET A 252 -16.06 -0.49 -14.73
CA MET A 252 -16.72 -0.66 -13.43
C MET A 252 -16.64 -2.09 -12.91
N ALA A 253 -16.82 -3.09 -13.79
CA ALA A 253 -16.73 -4.50 -13.42
C ALA A 253 -15.30 -4.90 -13.04
N VAL A 254 -14.30 -4.44 -13.80
CA VAL A 254 -12.88 -4.59 -13.43
C VAL A 254 -12.60 -3.93 -12.08
N ALA A 255 -13.02 -2.68 -11.86
CA ALA A 255 -12.80 -1.97 -10.61
C ALA A 255 -13.44 -2.68 -9.42
N TRP A 256 -14.66 -3.19 -9.60
CA TRP A 256 -15.33 -4.01 -8.58
C TRP A 256 -14.58 -5.32 -8.30
N ALA A 257 -14.19 -6.06 -9.34
CA ALA A 257 -13.48 -7.33 -9.21
C ALA A 257 -12.13 -7.16 -8.51
N ALA A 258 -11.38 -6.10 -8.86
CA ALA A 258 -10.11 -5.77 -8.22
C ALA A 258 -10.29 -5.37 -6.74
N ARG A 259 -11.27 -4.51 -6.42
CA ARG A 259 -11.50 -4.05 -5.04
C ARG A 259 -12.03 -5.12 -4.11
N THR A 260 -12.79 -6.07 -4.64
CA THR A 260 -13.41 -7.16 -3.86
C THR A 260 -12.68 -8.49 -4.02
N TYR A 261 -11.46 -8.48 -4.58
CA TYR A 261 -10.62 -9.67 -4.73
C TYR A 261 -10.26 -10.26 -3.36
N THR A 262 -10.48 -11.56 -3.20
CA THR A 262 -10.27 -12.28 -1.93
C THR A 262 -9.34 -13.46 -2.09
N ARG A 263 -8.99 -14.11 -0.97
CA ARG A 263 -8.29 -15.40 -0.99
C ARG A 263 -9.08 -16.49 -1.74
N HIS A 264 -10.42 -16.44 -1.70
CA HIS A 264 -11.27 -17.39 -2.42
C HIS A 264 -11.05 -17.30 -3.93
N ASP A 265 -10.98 -16.09 -4.46
CA ASP A 265 -10.73 -15.85 -5.90
C ASP A 265 -9.37 -16.40 -6.33
N ARG A 266 -8.38 -16.40 -5.44
CA ARG A 266 -7.06 -16.99 -5.70
C ARG A 266 -7.10 -18.51 -5.77
N SER A 267 -7.89 -19.17 -4.92
CA SER A 267 -8.01 -20.63 -4.91
C SER A 267 -9.05 -21.17 -5.89
N HIS A 268 -10.07 -20.38 -6.22
CA HIS A 268 -11.20 -20.75 -7.08
C HIS A 268 -11.50 -19.64 -8.10
N PRO A 269 -10.58 -19.36 -9.03
CA PRO A 269 -10.69 -18.21 -9.94
C PRO A 269 -11.92 -18.25 -10.85
N CYS A 270 -12.49 -19.43 -11.10
CA CYS A 270 -13.65 -19.58 -11.98
C CYS A 270 -14.99 -19.22 -11.31
N ASP A 271 -15.09 -19.29 -9.98
CA ASP A 271 -16.39 -19.18 -9.29
C ASP A 271 -17.03 -17.80 -9.47
N ARG A 272 -16.27 -16.74 -9.16
CA ARG A 272 -16.74 -15.36 -9.34
C ARG A 272 -17.10 -15.06 -10.78
N VAL A 273 -16.26 -15.53 -11.71
CA VAL A 273 -16.48 -15.34 -13.15
C VAL A 273 -17.78 -16.02 -13.57
N ALA A 274 -18.02 -17.25 -13.12
CA ALA A 274 -19.24 -17.98 -13.45
C ALA A 274 -20.49 -17.27 -12.92
N LEU A 275 -20.44 -16.72 -11.70
CA LEU A 275 -21.53 -15.93 -11.11
C LEU A 275 -21.76 -14.62 -11.88
N TYR A 276 -20.69 -13.93 -12.26
CA TYR A 276 -20.74 -12.71 -13.07
C TYR A 276 -21.36 -12.97 -14.45
N GLN A 277 -20.88 -14.01 -15.15
CA GLN A 277 -21.38 -14.41 -16.47
C GLN A 277 -22.83 -14.92 -16.41
N ALA A 278 -23.30 -15.42 -15.27
CA ALA A 278 -24.71 -15.73 -15.06
C ALA A 278 -25.61 -14.48 -14.95
N GLY A 279 -25.04 -13.27 -14.95
CA GLY A 279 -25.77 -12.01 -14.88
C GLY A 279 -26.13 -11.58 -13.46
N LEU A 280 -25.41 -12.10 -12.47
CA LEU A 280 -25.65 -11.75 -11.06
C LEU A 280 -25.05 -10.37 -10.73
N ASN A 281 -25.77 -9.59 -9.93
CA ASN A 281 -25.32 -8.28 -9.47
C ASN A 281 -24.12 -8.41 -8.50
N PHE A 282 -23.23 -7.43 -8.53
CA PHE A 282 -21.99 -7.39 -7.74
C PHE A 282 -22.15 -7.68 -6.24
N HIS A 283 -23.16 -7.10 -5.60
CA HIS A 283 -23.42 -7.34 -4.17
C HIS A 283 -23.80 -8.80 -3.90
N LEU A 284 -24.67 -9.38 -4.73
CA LEU A 284 -25.07 -10.79 -4.59
C LEU A 284 -23.90 -11.73 -4.87
N ILE A 285 -23.00 -11.40 -5.79
CA ILE A 285 -21.79 -12.19 -5.99
C ILE A 285 -20.96 -12.19 -4.71
N ALA A 286 -20.78 -11.04 -4.05
CA ALA A 286 -20.05 -10.97 -2.79
C ALA A 286 -20.69 -11.81 -1.67
N ASP A 287 -22.03 -11.87 -1.62
CA ASP A 287 -22.77 -12.64 -0.62
C ASP A 287 -22.74 -14.16 -0.89
N LEU A 288 -22.70 -14.57 -2.15
CA LEU A 288 -22.74 -15.98 -2.57
C LEU A 288 -21.35 -16.59 -2.80
N LEU A 289 -20.30 -15.78 -2.92
CA LEU A 289 -18.95 -16.28 -3.21
C LEU A 289 -18.43 -17.15 -2.05
N GLY A 290 -17.98 -18.36 -2.37
CA GLY A 290 -17.53 -19.34 -1.37
C GLY A 290 -18.68 -20.05 -0.64
N SER A 291 -19.93 -19.77 -0.98
CA SER A 291 -21.09 -20.55 -0.56
C SER A 291 -21.16 -21.89 -1.32
N PRO A 292 -22.00 -22.85 -0.90
CA PRO A 292 -22.19 -24.10 -1.64
C PRO A 292 -22.94 -23.91 -2.97
N TYR A 293 -23.50 -22.73 -3.23
CA TYR A 293 -24.26 -22.45 -4.45
C TYR A 293 -23.37 -21.95 -5.58
N ASN A 294 -23.53 -22.54 -6.76
CA ASN A 294 -22.82 -22.15 -7.97
C ASN A 294 -23.74 -21.46 -9.00
N ALA A 295 -23.21 -21.17 -10.18
CA ALA A 295 -23.96 -20.52 -11.25
C ALA A 295 -25.09 -21.41 -11.83
N ASP A 296 -24.92 -22.74 -11.85
CA ASP A 296 -25.93 -23.67 -12.34
C ASP A 296 -27.11 -23.79 -11.37
N ASP A 297 -26.83 -23.77 -10.06
CA ASP A 297 -27.83 -23.70 -8.99
C ASP A 297 -28.74 -22.48 -9.15
N LEU A 298 -28.13 -21.31 -9.38
CA LEU A 298 -28.83 -20.05 -9.61
C LEU A 298 -29.73 -20.10 -10.84
N ARG A 299 -29.23 -20.64 -11.97
CA ARG A 299 -30.01 -20.78 -13.20
C ARG A 299 -31.16 -21.76 -13.04
N SER A 300 -30.91 -22.90 -12.39
CA SER A 300 -31.92 -23.93 -12.12
C SER A 300 -33.06 -23.38 -11.25
N LEU A 301 -32.73 -22.65 -10.19
CA LEU A 301 -33.72 -22.01 -9.34
C LEU A 301 -34.48 -20.90 -10.07
N ALA A 302 -33.79 -20.06 -10.83
CA ALA A 302 -34.40 -18.97 -11.60
C ALA A 302 -35.41 -19.50 -12.62
N GLU A 303 -35.05 -20.57 -13.36
CA GLU A 303 -35.93 -21.22 -14.32
C GLU A 303 -37.15 -21.84 -13.63
N ALA A 304 -36.93 -22.61 -12.57
CA ALA A 304 -38.00 -23.29 -11.85
C ALA A 304 -39.02 -22.33 -11.23
N LEU A 305 -38.55 -21.18 -10.73
CA LEU A 305 -39.40 -20.13 -10.16
C LEU A 305 -39.91 -19.12 -11.21
N LYS A 306 -39.45 -19.20 -12.46
CA LYS A 306 -39.73 -18.24 -13.54
C LYS A 306 -39.40 -16.80 -13.14
N VAL A 307 -38.24 -16.61 -12.53
CA VAL A 307 -37.72 -15.30 -12.11
C VAL A 307 -36.35 -15.03 -12.74
N SER A 308 -35.83 -13.81 -12.58
CA SER A 308 -34.46 -13.51 -13.01
C SER A 308 -33.42 -14.19 -12.12
N VAL A 309 -32.20 -14.38 -12.65
CA VAL A 309 -31.06 -14.91 -11.89
C VAL A 309 -30.79 -14.08 -10.63
N ASN A 310 -30.93 -12.76 -10.69
CA ASN A 310 -30.82 -11.89 -9.51
C ASN A 310 -31.89 -12.16 -8.44
N ALA A 311 -33.15 -12.39 -8.86
CA ALA A 311 -34.21 -12.71 -7.91
C ALA A 311 -33.98 -14.09 -7.25
N ALA A 312 -33.47 -15.06 -8.00
CA ALA A 312 -33.04 -16.35 -7.43
C ALA A 312 -31.84 -16.17 -6.48
N GLY A 313 -30.87 -15.33 -6.83
CA GLY A 313 -29.74 -14.98 -5.97
C GLY A 313 -30.15 -14.39 -4.64
N HIS A 314 -31.13 -13.47 -4.62
CA HIS A 314 -31.68 -12.94 -3.36
C HIS A 314 -32.33 -14.01 -2.49
N VAL A 315 -32.97 -15.02 -3.09
CA VAL A 315 -33.54 -16.14 -2.33
C VAL A 315 -32.41 -16.92 -1.65
N LEU A 316 -31.37 -17.32 -2.40
CA LEU A 316 -30.24 -18.07 -1.86
C LEU A 316 -29.46 -17.27 -0.80
N ALA A 317 -29.17 -16.00 -1.08
CA ALA A 317 -28.49 -15.10 -0.14
C ALA A 317 -29.31 -14.91 1.15
N GLY A 318 -30.64 -14.84 1.04
CA GLY A 318 -31.53 -14.77 2.21
C GLY A 318 -31.41 -16.00 3.11
N TRP A 319 -31.34 -17.21 2.54
CA TRP A 319 -31.11 -18.43 3.32
C TRP A 319 -29.74 -18.46 3.97
N LEU A 320 -28.67 -18.07 3.26
CA LEU A 320 -27.32 -17.98 3.85
C LEU A 320 -27.26 -16.98 4.99
N ALA A 321 -27.91 -15.82 4.86
CA ALA A 321 -28.00 -14.81 5.92
C ALA A 321 -28.77 -15.31 7.16
N ALA A 322 -29.53 -16.40 7.02
CA ALA A 322 -30.21 -17.11 8.10
C ALA A 322 -29.42 -18.33 8.59
N ASP A 323 -28.11 -18.42 8.28
CA ASP A 323 -27.21 -19.53 8.59
C ASP A 323 -27.72 -20.90 8.08
N CYS A 324 -28.43 -20.88 6.95
CA CYS A 324 -29.01 -22.07 6.33
C CYS A 324 -28.59 -22.18 4.86
N ALA A 325 -28.28 -23.40 4.40
CA ALA A 325 -27.94 -23.67 3.01
C ALA A 325 -28.74 -24.87 2.46
N PRO A 326 -30.06 -24.75 2.29
CA PRO A 326 -30.89 -25.81 1.71
C PRO A 326 -30.45 -26.13 0.27
N GLN A 327 -30.61 -27.39 -0.15
CA GLN A 327 -30.34 -27.75 -1.54
C GLN A 327 -31.35 -27.05 -2.46
N VAL A 328 -30.93 -26.69 -3.68
CA VAL A 328 -31.79 -25.99 -4.65
C VAL A 328 -33.06 -26.79 -4.95
N ASP A 329 -32.94 -28.12 -5.06
CA ASP A 329 -34.08 -29.02 -5.29
C ASP A 329 -35.13 -28.94 -4.18
N ASP A 330 -34.71 -28.74 -2.92
CA ASP A 330 -35.63 -28.59 -1.80
C ASP A 330 -36.37 -27.25 -1.87
N LEU A 331 -35.68 -26.17 -2.26
CA LEU A 331 -36.29 -24.86 -2.48
C LEU A 331 -37.30 -24.90 -3.64
N ILE A 332 -36.97 -25.57 -4.73
CA ILE A 332 -37.87 -25.76 -5.88
C ILE A 332 -39.10 -26.56 -5.45
N ARG A 333 -38.91 -27.64 -4.68
CA ARG A 333 -40.01 -28.46 -4.15
C ARG A 333 -40.91 -27.65 -3.23
N ALA A 334 -40.34 -26.87 -2.32
CA ALA A 334 -41.08 -26.01 -1.40
C ALA A 334 -41.91 -24.96 -2.17
N ALA A 335 -41.32 -24.31 -3.18
CA ALA A 335 -42.03 -23.33 -4.00
C ALA A 335 -43.21 -23.94 -4.77
N ARG A 336 -43.08 -25.18 -5.28
CA ARG A 336 -44.18 -25.89 -5.93
C ARG A 336 -45.33 -26.19 -4.98
N LEU A 337 -45.03 -26.52 -3.73
CA LEU A 337 -46.05 -26.77 -2.69
C LEU A 337 -46.76 -25.48 -2.24
N ALA A 338 -46.10 -24.33 -2.40
CA ALA A 338 -46.62 -23.01 -2.04
C ALA A 338 -47.16 -22.23 -3.25
N ASP A 339 -47.64 -22.92 -4.29
CA ASP A 339 -48.20 -22.34 -5.53
C ASP A 339 -47.29 -21.29 -6.21
N GLY A 340 -45.99 -21.52 -6.20
CA GLY A 340 -44.99 -20.66 -6.83
C GLY A 340 -44.53 -19.47 -5.97
N ALA A 341 -44.94 -19.39 -4.70
CA ALA A 341 -44.40 -18.41 -3.77
C ALA A 341 -42.88 -18.60 -3.62
N ARG A 342 -42.16 -17.48 -3.51
CA ARG A 342 -40.69 -17.50 -3.32
C ARG A 342 -40.38 -18.12 -1.95
N PRO A 343 -39.53 -19.15 -1.89
CA PRO A 343 -39.21 -19.78 -0.61
C PRO A 343 -38.26 -18.85 0.17
N THR A 344 -38.78 -18.17 1.19
CA THR A 344 -37.99 -17.30 2.07
C THR A 344 -37.78 -17.95 3.44
N PRO A 345 -36.64 -17.68 4.10
CA PRO A 345 -36.45 -18.11 5.47
C PRO A 345 -37.50 -17.44 6.37
N ALA A 346 -38.25 -18.25 7.11
CA ALA A 346 -39.17 -17.75 8.14
C ALA A 346 -38.43 -17.70 9.48
N ALA A 347 -38.17 -16.49 9.99
CA ALA A 347 -37.43 -16.28 11.24
C ALA A 347 -38.00 -17.11 12.42
N GLN A 348 -39.32 -17.23 12.50
CA GLN A 348 -40.00 -18.02 13.53
C GLN A 348 -39.72 -19.53 13.40
N ALA A 349 -39.63 -20.06 12.18
CA ALA A 349 -39.34 -21.47 11.95
C ALA A 349 -37.88 -21.81 12.28
N ILE A 350 -36.94 -20.92 11.96
CA ILE A 350 -35.52 -21.07 12.29
C ILE A 350 -35.33 -21.07 13.81
N GLN A 351 -35.98 -20.14 14.53
CA GLN A 351 -35.94 -20.10 16.00
C GLN A 351 -36.52 -21.36 16.63
N ALA A 352 -37.60 -21.92 16.09
CA ALA A 352 -38.22 -23.14 16.59
C ALA A 352 -37.30 -24.37 16.44
N ILE A 353 -36.61 -24.50 15.30
CA ILE A 353 -35.65 -25.59 15.06
C ILE A 353 -34.44 -25.46 15.99
N ALA A 354 -33.88 -24.25 16.12
CA ALA A 354 -32.74 -24.02 17.01
C ALA A 354 -33.08 -24.33 18.47
N SER A 355 -34.30 -23.98 18.92
CA SER A 355 -34.77 -24.26 20.29
C SER A 355 -35.06 -25.74 20.55
N ALA A 356 -35.32 -26.54 19.50
CA ALA A 356 -35.56 -27.97 19.63
C ALA A 356 -34.27 -28.81 19.63
N ALA A 357 -33.15 -28.22 19.21
CA ALA A 357 -31.85 -28.87 19.12
C ALA A 357 -30.94 -28.64 20.34
N GLY A 358 -31.31 -27.73 21.24
CA GLY A 358 -30.59 -27.43 22.50
C GLY A 358 -31.25 -28.05 23.72
#